data_AF-A0A829C385-F1
#
_entry.id   AF-A0A829C385-F1
#
_cell.length_a   1.000
_cell.length_b   1.000
_cell.length_c   1.000
_cell.angle_alpha   90.00
_cell.angle_beta   90.00
_cell.angle_gamma   90.00
#
_symmetry.space_group_name_H-M   'P 1'
#
loop_
_entity.id
_entity.type
_entity.pdbx_description
1 polymer ?
#
loop_
_entity_poly.entity_id
_entity_poly.type
_entity_poly.pdbx_seq_one_letter_code
_entity_poly.pdbx_strand_id
1 'polypeptide(L)'
;MYRYQVRVQQRRSEMNRWVATRSRRHTYQWITDHKSPRDHYRHISELRTSIATSSPGRCDMSPIPRIVSVSLAWAAAIGLMVPIGLAPPAMAAPCSGDAANAPPPPSAIVTDPGATALGPVRPGHGPIPTGRKPRGANDRAPLPKLGPLISALLNPGARNAAPLQQQALVPRANPGPNPAPNPPATGPQPPNATQLTPNPAPAPDPAPAAAPDPGATLAGATTSLAEWVTGPDSPNKTLERFGISGTDLGIPWDNGDPANRQVLMIFGDTFGYCAVDGHQWRYNTLFRSQDRDLGNGVHVTSGDASNRYSGSPVRQPGFSKQLINSIKWARDETGIIPTAGIAVGKTQYVNFMSIRNWGRDGEWTTNYSGIAVSKDNGQTWGVFPGTIRASGPDSGGKARFVPGNENFQMGAYLKSNDGYLYSFGTPPGRGGSAYLARVPQRFVPDLTKYQYWNGDSNSWVPNKPDAATPVIPGPVGEMSVQYNTYLKQYLALYTNGMNDVVARTAPAPQGPWSAEQMLVSSWQMPGGIYAPMMHPWSTGKDVYFNLSLWSAYNVMLMHTVLP
;
A
#
# COMPACT_ATOMS: atom_id res chain seq x y z
N MET A 1 -22.79 -55.44 11.29
CA MET A 1 -21.60 -56.06 10.67
C MET A 1 -20.95 -54.99 9.80
N TYR A 2 -19.64 -54.80 9.71
CA TYR A 2 -18.48 -55.64 10.09
C TYR A 2 -17.73 -55.12 11.34
N ARG A 3 -16.79 -55.93 11.85
CA ARG A 3 -15.73 -55.51 12.80
C ARG A 3 -14.37 -55.88 12.20
N TYR A 4 -13.36 -55.06 12.43
CA TYR A 4 -11.95 -55.47 12.36
C TYR A 4 -11.28 -55.21 13.71
N GLN A 5 -10.49 -56.18 14.19
CA GLN A 5 -9.57 -56.03 15.31
C GLN A 5 -8.14 -56.23 14.79
N VAL A 6 -7.19 -55.48 15.34
CA VAL A 6 -5.77 -55.86 15.38
C VAL A 6 -5.27 -55.63 16.81
N ARG A 7 -4.41 -56.52 17.32
CA ARG A 7 -3.92 -56.51 18.70
C ARG A 7 -2.63 -55.71 18.87
N VAL A 8 -2.40 -55.24 20.09
CA VAL A 8 -1.07 -54.84 20.60
C VAL A 8 -0.27 -56.10 20.95
N GLN A 9 1.05 -56.10 20.71
CA GLN A 9 1.98 -57.02 21.40
C GLN A 9 3.37 -56.39 21.58
N GLN A 10 3.99 -56.62 22.74
CA GLN A 10 5.30 -56.06 23.15
C GLN A 10 6.49 -56.95 22.72
N ARG A 11 7.73 -56.44 22.84
CA ARG A 11 8.93 -57.29 23.07
C ARG A 11 10.07 -56.56 23.81
N ARG A 12 11.03 -57.35 24.34
CA ARG A 12 12.23 -57.01 25.16
C ARG A 12 13.41 -57.93 24.76
N SER A 13 14.69 -57.67 25.09
CA SER A 13 15.33 -56.40 25.54
C SER A 13 16.48 -56.01 24.56
N GLU A 14 17.81 -55.93 24.75
CA GLU A 14 18.85 -55.99 25.83
C GLU A 14 20.03 -55.08 25.37
N MET A 15 20.88 -54.46 26.22
CA MET A 15 21.95 -54.99 27.07
C MET A 15 22.99 -55.87 26.31
N ASN A 16 24.33 -55.66 26.40
CA ASN A 16 25.13 -54.75 27.23
C ASN A 16 26.62 -54.59 26.74
N ARG A 17 27.38 -53.67 27.38
CA ARG A 17 28.87 -53.48 27.42
C ARG A 17 29.59 -52.60 26.38
N TRP A 18 30.72 -51.95 26.67
CA TRP A 18 31.30 -51.24 27.86
C TRP A 18 32.81 -50.97 27.63
N VAL A 19 33.30 -49.72 27.62
CA VAL A 19 34.62 -49.15 28.06
C VAL A 19 34.56 -47.64 27.73
N ALA A 20 34.81 -46.59 28.54
CA ALA A 20 35.32 -46.34 29.91
C ALA A 20 36.74 -45.73 30.03
N THR A 21 36.81 -44.40 30.21
CA THR A 21 37.89 -43.69 30.94
C THR A 21 37.36 -42.39 31.57
N ARG A 22 38.11 -41.82 32.54
CA ARG A 22 37.69 -40.69 33.42
C ARG A 22 38.26 -39.35 32.92
N SER A 23 37.74 -38.17 33.31
CA SER A 23 38.13 -37.52 34.58
C SER A 23 37.18 -36.42 35.10
N ARG A 24 37.34 -36.17 36.41
CA ARG A 24 36.77 -35.17 37.36
C ARG A 24 36.22 -33.87 36.72
N ARG A 25 34.98 -33.44 37.03
CA ARG A 25 34.52 -32.77 38.28
C ARG A 25 35.33 -31.51 38.65
N HIS A 26 34.64 -30.37 38.74
CA HIS A 26 34.41 -29.67 40.02
C HIS A 26 33.08 -28.88 39.96
N THR A 27 32.55 -28.48 41.11
CA THR A 27 31.20 -27.88 41.30
C THR A 27 31.29 -26.47 41.87
N TYR A 28 30.16 -25.73 41.83
CA TYR A 28 29.57 -24.79 42.82
C TYR A 28 28.70 -23.79 42.02
N GLN A 29 27.36 -23.88 42.01
CA GLN A 29 26.35 -23.53 43.03
C GLN A 29 25.79 -22.11 42.90
N TRP A 30 24.47 -22.07 42.81
CA TRP A 30 23.52 -20.96 42.90
C TRP A 30 23.89 -19.77 43.79
N ILE A 31 23.57 -18.57 43.32
CA ILE A 31 23.10 -17.44 44.14
C ILE A 31 21.81 -16.91 43.51
N THR A 32 20.83 -16.54 44.35
CA THR A 32 19.49 -16.06 43.99
C THR A 32 19.35 -14.56 44.19
N ASP A 33 18.48 -13.93 43.37
CA ASP A 33 17.97 -12.56 43.47
C ASP A 33 18.98 -11.40 43.43
N HIS A 34 18.60 -10.33 42.71
CA HIS A 34 18.51 -8.96 43.25
C HIS A 34 17.70 -8.07 42.27
N LYS A 35 17.19 -6.92 42.74
CA LYS A 35 16.18 -6.11 42.01
C LYS A 35 16.72 -4.72 41.61
N SER A 36 16.37 -4.31 40.39
CA SER A 36 16.39 -2.92 39.90
C SER A 36 17.77 -2.23 39.72
N PRO A 37 17.83 -1.09 38.99
CA PRO A 37 19.04 -0.75 38.23
C PRO A 37 19.69 0.62 38.54
N ARG A 38 21.00 0.73 38.26
CA ARG A 38 21.65 1.86 37.57
C ARG A 38 23.12 1.57 37.26
N ASP A 39 23.61 2.23 36.20
CA ASP A 39 24.98 2.67 35.89
C ASP A 39 26.19 1.91 36.47
N HIS A 40 27.09 1.44 35.59
CA HIS A 40 28.50 1.89 35.49
C HIS A 40 29.27 1.09 34.40
N TYR A 41 29.83 1.77 33.41
CA TYR A 41 30.80 1.20 32.46
C TYR A 41 31.67 2.29 31.80
N ARG A 42 32.97 2.35 32.18
CA ARG A 42 34.15 2.62 31.31
C ARG A 42 35.41 2.97 32.11
N HIS A 43 36.34 2.02 32.20
CA HIS A 43 37.79 2.09 32.49
C HIS A 43 38.28 0.61 32.57
N ILE A 44 39.48 0.16 32.20
CA ILE A 44 40.70 0.77 31.62
C ILE A 44 41.41 -0.27 30.73
N SER A 45 42.08 0.18 29.66
CA SER A 45 43.34 -0.36 29.12
C SER A 45 43.92 0.71 28.18
N GLU A 46 45.00 1.43 28.52
CA GLU A 46 46.43 1.00 28.41
C GLU A 46 46.94 0.99 26.94
N LEU A 47 48.12 1.51 26.58
CA LEU A 47 49.18 2.21 27.36
C LEU A 47 50.19 2.95 26.41
N ARG A 48 51.03 3.82 26.99
CA ARG A 48 52.38 4.32 26.55
C ARG A 48 52.55 5.73 25.93
N THR A 49 53.29 6.56 26.68
CA THR A 49 54.43 7.46 26.28
C THR A 49 54.27 8.53 25.18
N SER A 50 54.82 9.76 25.33
CA SER A 50 55.54 10.38 26.47
C SER A 50 55.76 11.90 26.29
N ILE A 51 55.63 12.64 27.40
CA ILE A 51 56.45 13.78 27.87
C ILE A 51 56.99 14.79 26.82
N ALA A 52 56.49 16.03 26.89
CA ALA A 52 57.29 17.26 26.91
C ALA A 52 56.46 18.43 27.48
N THR A 53 57.10 19.39 28.17
CA THR A 53 56.43 20.51 28.86
C THR A 53 57.07 21.86 28.57
N SER A 54 56.30 22.88 28.22
CA SER A 54 56.56 24.28 28.61
C SER A 54 55.39 25.23 28.28
N SER A 55 55.10 26.11 29.24
CA SER A 55 54.39 27.40 29.09
C SER A 55 55.36 28.49 29.58
N PRO A 56 55.02 29.79 29.69
CA PRO A 56 53.85 30.53 29.19
C PRO A 56 54.24 31.82 28.41
N GLY A 57 53.23 32.61 28.00
CA GLY A 57 53.43 34.00 27.56
C GLY A 57 52.15 34.82 27.75
N ARG A 58 52.22 35.91 28.51
CA ARG A 58 51.07 36.78 28.85
C ARG A 58 51.55 38.21 29.07
N CYS A 59 50.99 39.17 28.35
CA CYS A 59 51.11 40.60 28.61
C CYS A 59 49.75 41.27 28.38
N ASP A 60 49.36 42.16 29.29
CA ASP A 60 48.17 43.00 29.18
C ASP A 60 48.43 44.25 28.32
N MET A 61 47.36 44.96 27.92
CA MET A 61 47.20 46.43 28.05
C MET A 61 45.83 46.91 27.50
N SER A 62 45.33 48.01 28.06
CA SER A 62 44.13 48.79 27.66
C SER A 62 44.46 50.27 27.92
N PRO A 63 43.96 51.28 27.16
CA PRO A 63 42.58 51.80 27.41
C PRO A 63 41.81 52.53 26.25
N ILE A 64 40.46 52.46 26.29
CA ILE A 64 39.45 53.56 26.39
C ILE A 64 39.71 54.92 25.65
N PRO A 65 38.72 55.65 25.06
CA PRO A 65 37.41 55.32 24.43
C PRO A 65 37.16 56.03 23.06
N ARG A 66 35.97 55.87 22.44
CA ARG A 66 35.27 56.94 21.66
C ARG A 66 33.74 56.83 21.70
N ILE A 67 33.08 57.97 21.52
CA ILE A 67 31.63 58.19 21.27
C ILE A 67 31.48 58.55 19.76
N VAL A 68 30.32 58.57 19.07
CA VAL A 68 28.87 58.72 19.37
C VAL A 68 28.07 57.82 18.37
N SER A 69 26.74 57.66 18.32
CA SER A 69 25.56 58.38 18.86
C SER A 69 24.33 57.45 18.99
N VAL A 70 23.16 57.98 19.40
CA VAL A 70 21.84 57.29 19.39
C VAL A 70 20.84 58.06 18.52
N SER A 71 19.96 57.35 17.80
CA SER A 71 18.75 57.90 17.19
C SER A 71 17.59 56.90 17.28
N LEU A 72 16.44 57.33 17.82
CA LEU A 72 15.21 56.53 17.89
C LEU A 72 14.35 56.77 16.64
N ALA A 73 13.60 55.74 16.23
CA ALA A 73 12.37 55.89 15.47
C ALA A 73 11.31 54.92 16.02
N TRP A 74 10.30 55.44 16.72
CA TRP A 74 9.12 54.68 17.12
C TRP A 74 8.01 54.91 16.09
N ALA A 75 7.41 53.82 15.59
CA ALA A 75 6.19 53.86 14.79
C ALA A 75 5.11 53.04 15.49
N ALA A 76 4.10 53.70 16.03
CA ALA A 76 3.00 53.05 16.74
C ALA A 76 1.94 52.55 15.75
N ALA A 77 1.88 51.23 15.55
CA ALA A 77 0.76 50.59 14.86
C ALA A 77 -0.27 50.12 15.89
N ILE A 78 -1.48 50.72 15.88
CA ILE A 78 -2.58 50.28 16.75
C ILE A 78 -3.15 48.98 16.17
N GLY A 79 -2.72 47.85 16.73
CA GLY A 79 -3.17 46.53 16.31
C GLY A 79 -4.63 46.26 16.68
N LEU A 80 -5.44 45.86 15.71
CA LEU A 80 -6.81 45.41 15.95
C LEU A 80 -6.76 44.04 16.67
N MET A 81 -7.03 44.03 17.97
CA MET A 81 -7.05 42.82 18.81
C MET A 81 -8.29 41.96 18.52
N VAL A 82 -8.33 41.35 17.33
CA VAL A 82 -9.17 40.17 17.08
C VAL A 82 -8.61 39.04 17.95
N PRO A 83 -9.41 38.36 18.80
CA PRO A 83 -8.96 37.16 19.48
C PRO A 83 -8.76 36.07 18.42
N ILE A 84 -7.50 35.87 18.00
CA ILE A 84 -7.10 34.70 17.25
C ILE A 84 -7.25 33.51 18.19
N GLY A 85 -8.41 32.87 18.15
CA GLY A 85 -8.57 31.53 18.71
C GLY A 85 -7.51 30.65 18.07
N LEU A 86 -6.55 30.20 18.87
CA LEU A 86 -5.52 29.27 18.41
C LEU A 86 -6.24 28.01 17.94
N ALA A 87 -6.23 27.78 16.63
CA ALA A 87 -6.71 26.52 16.08
C ALA A 87 -5.94 25.39 16.80
N PRO A 88 -6.64 24.37 17.33
CA PRO A 88 -6.01 23.33 18.13
C PRO A 88 -4.87 22.69 17.32
N PRO A 89 -3.70 22.46 17.94
CA PRO A 89 -2.52 22.06 17.20
C PRO A 89 -2.73 20.66 16.62
N ALA A 90 -2.92 20.60 15.29
CA ALA A 90 -2.91 19.36 14.54
C ALA A 90 -1.57 18.63 14.78
N MET A 91 -1.58 17.70 15.71
CA MET A 91 -0.64 16.60 15.77
C MET A 91 -0.98 15.65 14.60
N ALA A 92 -0.05 14.81 14.17
CA ALA A 92 -0.37 13.72 13.25
C ALA A 92 0.37 12.44 13.58
N ALA A 93 -0.33 11.66 14.38
CA ALA A 93 -0.43 10.22 14.24
C ALA A 93 -1.95 9.93 14.08
N PRO A 94 -2.40 8.69 13.86
CA PRO A 94 -3.78 8.36 14.22
C PRO A 94 -4.05 8.79 15.66
N CYS A 95 -5.31 9.16 15.97
CA CYS A 95 -5.68 9.70 17.28
C CYS A 95 -5.11 11.10 17.63
N SER A 96 -4.98 11.99 16.65
CA SER A 96 -4.59 13.39 16.89
C SER A 96 -5.74 14.40 16.93
N GLY A 97 -6.76 14.25 16.06
CA GLY A 97 -7.85 15.23 15.94
C GLY A 97 -8.83 15.21 17.10
N ASP A 98 -9.38 16.38 17.44
CA ASP A 98 -10.23 16.57 18.63
C ASP A 98 -11.43 15.62 18.68
N ALA A 99 -12.13 15.44 17.55
CA ALA A 99 -13.27 14.52 17.46
C ALA A 99 -12.90 13.04 17.69
N ALA A 100 -11.65 12.64 17.44
CA ALA A 100 -11.16 11.30 17.74
C ALA A 100 -10.82 11.13 19.23
N ASN A 101 -10.33 12.20 19.87
CA ASN A 101 -9.91 12.23 21.28
C ASN A 101 -11.01 12.65 22.25
N ALA A 102 -12.14 13.15 21.75
CA ALA A 102 -13.33 13.42 22.54
C ALA A 102 -13.80 12.13 23.26
N PRO A 103 -14.29 12.23 24.52
CA PRO A 103 -14.97 11.13 25.18
C PRO A 103 -16.12 10.60 24.29
N PRO A 104 -16.28 9.28 24.14
CA PRO A 104 -17.39 8.72 23.39
C PRO A 104 -18.74 9.22 23.96
N PRO A 105 -19.69 9.69 23.14
CA PRO A 105 -21.01 10.07 23.63
C PRO A 105 -21.73 8.84 24.21
N PRO A 106 -22.75 9.00 25.09
CA PRO A 106 -23.39 7.88 25.79
C PRO A 106 -24.02 6.80 24.90
N SER A 107 -24.26 7.10 23.61
CA SER A 107 -24.78 6.19 22.59
C SER A 107 -23.68 5.51 21.74
N ALA A 108 -22.41 5.89 21.89
CA ALA A 108 -21.31 5.34 21.11
C ALA A 108 -20.92 3.92 21.55
N ILE A 109 -20.44 3.13 20.60
CA ILE A 109 -20.01 1.75 20.83
C ILE A 109 -18.61 1.74 21.46
N VAL A 110 -18.56 1.89 22.79
CA VAL A 110 -17.35 1.73 23.60
C VAL A 110 -17.06 0.24 23.82
N THR A 111 -16.59 -0.42 22.77
CA THR A 111 -15.98 -1.76 22.88
C THR A 111 -14.47 -1.67 22.74
N ASP A 112 -13.75 -2.22 23.72
CA ASP A 112 -12.45 -2.86 23.48
C ASP A 112 -12.65 -3.92 22.37
N PRO A 113 -11.79 -4.01 21.32
CA PRO A 113 -11.85 -5.02 20.27
C PRO A 113 -11.54 -6.45 20.79
N GLY A 114 -12.47 -6.97 21.61
CA GLY A 114 -12.29 -8.07 22.55
C GLY A 114 -11.47 -9.25 22.02
N ALA A 115 -10.30 -9.44 22.64
CA ALA A 115 -9.43 -10.62 22.61
C ALA A 115 -9.09 -11.20 21.22
N THR A 116 -9.26 -10.41 20.15
CA THR A 116 -8.99 -10.84 18.75
C THR A 116 -7.96 -9.96 18.02
N ALA A 117 -7.46 -8.91 18.68
CA ALA A 117 -6.17 -8.30 18.36
C ALA A 117 -5.05 -9.33 18.64
N LEU A 118 -4.64 -10.05 17.59
CA LEU A 118 -3.69 -11.16 17.68
C LEU A 118 -2.28 -10.77 17.18
N GLY A 119 -1.94 -9.51 17.38
CA GLY A 119 -0.57 -8.99 17.43
C GLY A 119 -0.40 -8.16 18.72
N PRO A 120 0.81 -8.01 19.25
CA PRO A 120 1.03 -7.47 20.59
C PRO A 120 0.89 -5.94 20.65
N VAL A 121 -0.35 -5.44 20.74
CA VAL A 121 -0.63 -4.15 21.38
C VAL A 121 -0.30 -4.30 22.86
N ARG A 122 0.96 -4.05 23.23
CA ARG A 122 1.38 -4.05 24.63
C ARG A 122 0.78 -2.80 25.30
N PRO A 123 0.05 -2.92 26.42
CA PRO A 123 -0.43 -1.76 27.16
C PRO A 123 0.74 -0.83 27.52
N GLY A 124 0.60 0.47 27.22
CA GLY A 124 1.58 1.50 27.59
C GLY A 124 2.71 1.80 26.59
N HIS A 125 2.63 1.39 25.31
CA HIS A 125 3.67 1.71 24.30
C HIS A 125 3.29 2.80 23.28
N GLY A 126 3.46 4.06 23.71
CA GLY A 126 4.04 5.14 22.89
C GLY A 126 3.27 5.63 21.65
N PRO A 127 3.88 6.55 20.87
CA PRO A 127 3.32 7.01 19.60
C PRO A 127 3.34 5.89 18.54
N ILE A 128 2.30 5.88 17.71
CA ILE A 128 2.11 4.88 16.65
C ILE A 128 3.30 4.90 15.68
N PRO A 129 3.86 3.73 15.26
CA PRO A 129 5.13 3.70 14.55
C PRO A 129 5.15 4.48 13.22
N THR A 130 6.11 5.38 13.05
CA THR A 130 6.17 6.29 11.89
C THR A 130 6.61 5.63 10.60
N GLY A 131 6.97 4.33 10.56
CA GLY A 131 7.44 3.67 9.34
C GLY A 131 6.46 3.74 8.15
N ARG A 132 5.16 3.88 8.41
CA ARG A 132 4.14 4.13 7.37
C ARG A 132 3.96 5.60 6.98
N LYS A 133 4.48 6.56 7.76
CA LYS A 133 4.40 8.00 7.48
C LYS A 133 5.06 8.31 6.12
N PRO A 134 4.43 9.12 5.24
CA PRO A 134 5.09 9.60 4.03
C PRO A 134 6.28 10.51 4.40
N ARG A 135 7.46 10.19 3.87
CA ARG A 135 8.71 10.93 4.17
C ARG A 135 8.54 12.43 3.94
N GLY A 136 8.73 13.22 4.99
CA GLY A 136 8.62 14.69 4.94
C GLY A 136 7.22 15.24 5.19
N ALA A 137 6.22 14.41 5.52
CA ALA A 137 4.90 14.87 5.90
C ALA A 137 4.94 15.81 7.12
N ASN A 138 4.39 17.01 6.95
CA ASN A 138 4.20 18.00 8.00
C ASN A 138 2.92 17.70 8.77
N ASP A 139 3.09 17.21 9.99
CA ASP A 139 1.99 16.83 10.89
C ASP A 139 1.05 18.02 11.20
N ARG A 140 1.57 19.25 11.17
CA ARG A 140 0.84 20.51 11.40
C ARG A 140 0.33 21.18 10.12
N ALA A 141 0.28 20.46 9.00
CA ALA A 141 -0.26 21.02 7.76
C ALA A 141 -1.76 21.34 7.89
N PRO A 142 -2.25 22.48 7.37
CA PRO A 142 -3.68 22.71 7.25
C PRO A 142 -4.30 21.66 6.33
N LEU A 143 -5.54 21.26 6.62
CA LEU A 143 -6.26 20.32 5.76
C LEU A 143 -6.51 20.92 4.37
N PRO A 144 -6.42 20.11 3.29
CA PRO A 144 -6.76 20.56 1.95
C PRO A 144 -8.24 20.95 1.85
N LYS A 145 -8.53 21.93 0.99
CA LYS A 145 -9.89 22.41 0.72
C LYS A 145 -10.46 21.70 -0.50
N LEU A 146 -11.78 21.53 -0.52
CA LEU A 146 -12.50 21.00 -1.69
C LEU A 146 -12.31 21.92 -2.91
N GLY A 147 -12.38 21.34 -4.10
CA GLY A 147 -12.16 22.03 -5.38
C GLY A 147 -10.73 21.91 -5.92
N PRO A 148 -10.37 22.73 -6.93
CA PRO A 148 -9.09 22.61 -7.64
C PRO A 148 -7.87 22.80 -6.74
N LEU A 149 -6.85 21.96 -6.91
CA LEU A 149 -5.57 22.15 -6.26
C LEU A 149 -4.84 23.31 -6.92
N ILE A 150 -4.84 24.47 -6.26
CA ILE A 150 -4.32 25.72 -6.81
C ILE A 150 -2.83 25.57 -7.11
N SER A 151 -2.46 25.53 -8.40
CA SER A 151 -1.07 25.42 -8.88
C SER A 151 -0.23 26.71 -8.70
N ALA A 152 -0.63 27.60 -7.81
CA ALA A 152 0.01 28.90 -7.62
C ALA A 152 1.33 28.78 -6.85
N LEU A 153 2.35 29.50 -7.34
CA LEU A 153 3.57 29.86 -6.60
C LEU A 153 4.55 28.72 -6.23
N LEU A 154 4.56 27.61 -6.97
CA LEU A 154 5.70 26.66 -6.97
C LEU A 154 6.44 26.70 -8.32
N ASN A 155 7.59 27.40 -8.33
CA ASN A 155 8.45 27.57 -9.51
C ASN A 155 8.92 26.21 -10.08
N PRO A 156 8.63 25.88 -11.35
CA PRO A 156 9.20 24.70 -12.01
C PRO A 156 10.73 24.76 -12.12
N GLY A 157 11.30 25.96 -12.25
CA GLY A 157 12.74 26.19 -12.44
C GLY A 157 13.62 26.03 -11.20
N ALA A 158 13.10 25.48 -10.09
CA ALA A 158 13.81 25.39 -8.81
C ALA A 158 14.08 23.96 -8.31
N ARG A 159 13.99 22.95 -9.19
CA ARG A 159 14.52 21.59 -8.92
C ARG A 159 15.34 21.10 -10.10
N ASN A 160 16.66 21.07 -9.90
CA ASN A 160 17.51 20.18 -10.68
C ASN A 160 17.06 18.75 -10.40
N ALA A 161 16.40 18.12 -11.38
CA ALA A 161 16.48 16.67 -11.47
C ALA A 161 17.97 16.33 -11.56
N ALA A 162 18.50 15.59 -10.59
CA ALA A 162 19.82 14.99 -10.75
C ALA A 162 19.79 14.20 -12.06
N PRO A 163 20.79 14.34 -12.94
CA PRO A 163 20.67 13.87 -14.32
C PRO A 163 20.39 12.38 -14.34
N LEU A 164 19.15 12.04 -14.72
CA LEU A 164 18.75 10.68 -15.01
C LEU A 164 19.69 10.18 -16.11
N GLN A 165 20.61 9.29 -15.75
CA GLN A 165 21.45 8.65 -16.75
C GLN A 165 20.52 7.94 -17.73
N GLN A 166 20.60 8.30 -19.02
CA GLN A 166 19.95 7.56 -20.09
C GLN A 166 20.60 6.18 -20.19
N GLN A 167 20.07 5.23 -19.42
CA GLN A 167 20.50 3.84 -19.40
C GLN A 167 19.35 2.96 -19.90
N ALA A 168 19.70 2.06 -20.82
CA ALA A 168 18.76 1.19 -21.53
C ALA A 168 17.58 1.93 -22.19
N LEU A 169 17.88 2.62 -23.30
CA LEU A 169 17.01 2.45 -24.46
C LEU A 169 16.92 0.93 -24.71
N VAL A 170 15.74 0.32 -24.61
CA VAL A 170 15.56 -1.07 -25.04
C VAL A 170 15.97 -1.11 -26.52
N PRO A 171 16.96 -1.93 -26.93
CA PRO A 171 17.40 -1.95 -28.31
C PRO A 171 16.23 -2.30 -29.22
N ARG A 172 15.87 -1.38 -30.12
CA ARG A 172 15.01 -1.73 -31.25
C ARG A 172 15.76 -2.81 -32.03
N ALA A 173 15.18 -4.01 -32.10
CA ALA A 173 15.70 -5.04 -32.99
C ALA A 173 15.65 -4.48 -34.42
N ASN A 174 16.82 -4.25 -35.03
CA ASN A 174 16.91 -3.83 -36.43
C ASN A 174 16.25 -4.90 -37.29
N PRO A 175 15.19 -4.58 -38.06
CA PRO A 175 14.81 -5.42 -39.18
C PRO A 175 15.96 -5.34 -40.19
N GLY A 176 16.61 -6.46 -40.47
CA GLY A 176 17.54 -6.55 -41.60
C GLY A 176 16.81 -6.21 -42.90
N PRO A 177 17.52 -5.67 -43.92
CA PRO A 177 16.89 -5.22 -45.15
C PRO A 177 16.29 -6.41 -45.91
N ASN A 178 14.97 -6.55 -45.82
CA ASN A 178 14.20 -7.58 -46.53
C ASN A 178 13.70 -6.98 -47.86
N PRO A 179 14.26 -7.38 -49.03
CA PRO A 179 13.79 -6.88 -50.31
C PRO A 179 12.42 -7.48 -50.66
N ALA A 180 11.55 -6.65 -51.24
CA ALA A 180 10.26 -7.04 -51.79
C ALA A 180 10.22 -6.74 -53.30
N PRO A 181 9.17 -7.14 -54.04
CA PRO A 181 8.77 -8.53 -54.23
C PRO A 181 8.66 -8.90 -55.73
N ASN A 182 8.88 -10.17 -56.10
CA ASN A 182 8.68 -10.61 -57.48
C ASN A 182 7.21 -11.06 -57.75
N PRO A 183 6.68 -10.89 -58.99
CA PRO A 183 5.29 -11.26 -59.32
C PRO A 183 5.05 -12.79 -59.40
N PRO A 184 3.78 -13.24 -59.34
CA PRO A 184 3.44 -14.67 -59.33
C PRO A 184 3.57 -15.33 -60.71
N ALA A 185 4.11 -16.55 -60.73
CA ALA A 185 4.09 -17.44 -61.90
C ALA A 185 2.84 -18.33 -61.89
N THR A 186 2.36 -18.71 -63.08
CA THR A 186 1.14 -19.53 -63.26
C THR A 186 1.44 -21.04 -63.21
N GLY A 187 0.53 -21.82 -62.60
CA GLY A 187 0.61 -23.27 -62.51
C GLY A 187 -0.75 -23.92 -62.22
N PRO A 188 -0.96 -25.22 -62.53
CA PRO A 188 -2.31 -25.75 -62.79
C PRO A 188 -3.13 -26.21 -61.58
N GLN A 189 -4.45 -26.13 -61.74
CA GLN A 189 -5.48 -26.53 -60.77
C GLN A 189 -5.93 -28.01 -60.91
N PRO A 190 -6.04 -28.77 -59.81
CA PRO A 190 -6.79 -30.04 -59.76
C PRO A 190 -8.31 -29.83 -59.45
N PRO A 191 -9.18 -30.83 -59.75
CA PRO A 191 -10.64 -30.62 -59.83
C PRO A 191 -11.45 -30.77 -58.52
N ASN A 192 -12.72 -30.36 -58.60
CA ASN A 192 -13.73 -30.33 -57.53
C ASN A 192 -14.01 -31.69 -56.85
N ALA A 193 -14.36 -31.64 -55.55
CA ALA A 193 -15.14 -32.68 -54.89
C ALA A 193 -16.14 -32.09 -53.86
N THR A 194 -17.44 -32.31 -54.12
CA THR A 194 -18.60 -32.25 -53.19
C THR A 194 -18.86 -31.00 -52.34
N GLN A 195 -20.06 -30.45 -52.54
CA GLN A 195 -20.68 -29.34 -51.82
C GLN A 195 -21.37 -29.82 -50.52
N LEU A 196 -21.23 -29.07 -49.43
CA LEU A 196 -22.09 -29.18 -48.23
C LEU A 196 -22.94 -27.92 -48.07
N THR A 197 -24.09 -28.04 -47.41
CA THR A 197 -25.11 -26.98 -47.32
C THR A 197 -24.72 -25.84 -46.38
N PRO A 198 -25.24 -24.61 -46.58
CA PRO A 198 -24.83 -23.45 -45.81
C PRO A 198 -25.31 -23.49 -44.35
N ASN A 199 -24.43 -23.12 -43.42
CA ASN A 199 -24.81 -22.76 -42.06
C ASN A 199 -25.41 -21.32 -42.06
N PRO A 200 -26.26 -20.93 -41.11
CA PRO A 200 -26.83 -19.58 -41.08
C PRO A 200 -25.76 -18.48 -41.01
N ALA A 201 -26.04 -17.33 -41.64
CA ALA A 201 -25.13 -16.19 -41.64
C ALA A 201 -24.90 -15.66 -40.20
N PRO A 202 -23.65 -15.30 -39.83
CA PRO A 202 -23.38 -14.56 -38.61
C PRO A 202 -24.19 -13.25 -38.58
N ALA A 203 -24.62 -12.83 -37.39
CA ALA A 203 -25.10 -11.47 -37.18
C ALA A 203 -23.97 -10.47 -37.49
N PRO A 204 -24.26 -9.29 -38.06
CA PRO A 204 -23.24 -8.31 -38.40
C PRO A 204 -22.49 -7.84 -37.14
N ASP A 205 -21.17 -7.73 -37.25
CA ASP A 205 -20.33 -7.24 -36.16
C ASP A 205 -20.73 -5.82 -35.71
N PRO A 206 -20.58 -5.49 -34.41
CA PRO A 206 -20.71 -4.12 -33.95
C PRO A 206 -19.77 -3.19 -34.72
N ALA A 207 -20.27 -2.00 -35.08
CA ALA A 207 -19.53 -1.04 -35.89
C ALA A 207 -18.13 -0.75 -35.30
N PRO A 208 -17.08 -0.60 -36.15
CA PRO A 208 -15.71 -0.40 -35.68
C PRO A 208 -15.60 0.75 -34.67
N ALA A 209 -14.97 0.47 -33.52
CA ALA A 209 -14.73 1.47 -32.50
C ALA A 209 -13.95 2.65 -33.10
N ALA A 210 -14.42 3.88 -32.84
CA ALA A 210 -13.83 5.08 -33.40
C ALA A 210 -12.31 5.14 -33.17
N ALA A 211 -11.59 5.70 -34.15
CA ALA A 211 -10.13 5.78 -34.16
C ALA A 211 -9.57 6.43 -32.87
N PRO A 212 -8.31 6.17 -32.49
CA PRO A 212 -7.65 6.92 -31.41
C PRO A 212 -7.74 8.43 -31.66
N ASP A 213 -8.13 9.18 -30.63
CA ASP A 213 -7.96 10.63 -30.60
C ASP A 213 -6.44 10.90 -30.51
N PRO A 214 -5.81 11.55 -31.52
CA PRO A 214 -4.37 11.77 -31.51
C PRO A 214 -3.91 12.76 -30.42
N GLY A 215 -4.83 13.49 -29.79
CA GLY A 215 -4.53 14.49 -28.75
C GLY A 215 -4.57 13.98 -27.30
N ALA A 216 -5.10 12.77 -27.05
CA ALA A 216 -5.33 12.28 -25.68
C ALA A 216 -4.02 12.09 -24.90
N THR A 217 -3.83 12.88 -23.83
CA THR A 217 -2.56 12.95 -23.07
C THR A 217 -2.78 13.09 -21.57
N LEU A 218 -1.76 12.77 -20.77
CA LEU A 218 -1.70 13.11 -19.34
C LEU A 218 -1.19 14.55 -19.11
N ALA A 219 -0.44 15.11 -20.06
CA ALA A 219 0.23 16.40 -19.89
C ALA A 219 -0.78 17.56 -19.91
N GLY A 220 -0.87 18.31 -18.81
CA GLY A 220 -1.87 19.36 -18.64
C GLY A 220 -3.16 18.92 -17.96
N ALA A 221 -3.26 17.66 -17.53
CA ALA A 221 -4.35 17.20 -16.66
C ALA A 221 -4.39 18.02 -15.35
N THR A 222 -5.61 18.32 -14.88
CA THR A 222 -5.83 19.13 -13.67
C THR A 222 -6.48 18.29 -12.57
N THR A 223 -6.11 18.53 -11.32
CA THR A 223 -6.58 17.71 -10.17
C THR A 223 -7.27 18.58 -9.12
N SER A 224 -8.34 18.06 -8.55
CA SER A 224 -9.14 18.64 -7.46
C SER A 224 -9.29 17.64 -6.32
N LEU A 225 -9.52 18.16 -5.11
CA LEU A 225 -10.12 17.39 -4.02
C LEU A 225 -11.64 17.44 -4.20
N ALA A 226 -12.28 16.30 -4.45
CA ALA A 226 -13.74 16.24 -4.62
C ALA A 226 -14.43 16.28 -3.26
N GLU A 227 -14.14 15.31 -2.38
CA GLU A 227 -14.73 15.20 -1.03
C GLU A 227 -13.90 14.25 -0.13
N TRP A 228 -14.12 14.27 1.18
CA TRP A 228 -13.62 13.28 2.12
C TRP A 228 -14.43 11.99 2.09
N VAL A 229 -13.77 10.84 1.88
CA VAL A 229 -14.42 9.51 1.94
C VAL A 229 -14.61 9.07 3.39
N THR A 230 -13.63 9.37 4.25
CA THR A 230 -13.62 8.96 5.67
C THR A 230 -13.35 10.13 6.61
N GLY A 231 -13.69 9.94 7.88
CA GLY A 231 -13.42 10.86 8.98
C GLY A 231 -14.69 11.45 9.59
N PRO A 232 -14.58 12.16 10.73
CA PRO A 232 -15.69 12.86 11.36
C PRO A 232 -16.23 14.00 10.49
N ASP A 233 -15.37 14.63 9.68
CA ASP A 233 -15.76 15.76 8.83
C ASP A 233 -16.45 15.33 7.53
N SER A 234 -16.13 14.14 7.01
CA SER A 234 -16.75 13.58 5.79
C SER A 234 -18.29 13.57 5.83
N PRO A 235 -18.98 13.64 4.67
CA PRO A 235 -20.43 13.41 4.59
C PRO A 235 -20.84 12.02 5.10
N ASN A 236 -19.91 11.06 5.11
CA ASN A 236 -20.14 9.71 5.62
C ASN A 236 -20.16 9.60 7.16
N LYS A 237 -19.73 10.64 7.91
CA LYS A 237 -19.71 10.71 9.38
C LYS A 237 -19.23 9.42 10.04
N THR A 238 -18.02 9.00 9.67
CA THR A 238 -17.61 7.61 9.86
C THR A 238 -17.36 7.23 11.32
N LEU A 239 -17.10 8.20 12.20
CA LEU A 239 -16.93 7.95 13.63
C LEU A 239 -18.28 7.55 14.26
N GLU A 240 -19.32 8.32 13.99
CA GLU A 240 -20.68 8.10 14.50
C GLU A 240 -21.33 6.85 13.89
N ARG A 241 -21.15 6.64 12.59
CA ARG A 241 -21.87 5.60 11.82
C ARG A 241 -21.17 4.25 11.75
N PHE A 242 -19.85 4.22 11.96
CA PHE A 242 -19.02 3.02 11.78
C PHE A 242 -17.95 2.82 12.88
N GLY A 243 -17.78 3.74 13.82
CA GLY A 243 -16.73 3.68 14.83
C GLY A 243 -15.33 3.88 14.22
N ILE A 244 -15.22 4.75 13.21
CA ILE A 244 -13.99 5.03 12.46
C ILE A 244 -13.68 6.55 12.49
N SER A 245 -12.71 6.96 13.32
CA SER A 245 -12.21 8.34 13.37
C SER A 245 -11.16 8.62 12.29
N GLY A 246 -10.35 7.61 11.96
CA GLY A 246 -9.31 7.69 10.93
C GLY A 246 -8.92 6.32 10.40
N THR A 247 -8.57 6.28 9.12
CA THR A 247 -8.08 5.08 8.42
C THR A 247 -7.38 5.43 7.10
N ASP A 248 -6.77 4.43 6.45
CA ASP A 248 -5.90 4.60 5.29
C ASP A 248 -6.20 3.63 4.12
N LEU A 249 -5.53 3.88 2.99
CA LEU A 249 -5.55 3.15 1.72
C LEU A 249 -6.87 3.20 0.93
N GLY A 250 -7.98 2.73 1.50
CA GLY A 250 -9.31 2.76 0.87
C GLY A 250 -9.37 2.13 -0.54
N ILE A 251 -8.71 0.99 -0.75
CA ILE A 251 -8.52 0.34 -2.05
C ILE A 251 -9.87 -0.11 -2.64
N PRO A 252 -10.35 0.46 -3.77
CA PRO A 252 -11.68 0.21 -4.32
C PRO A 252 -11.70 -0.87 -5.43
N TRP A 253 -12.75 -1.69 -5.51
CA TRP A 253 -13.01 -2.58 -6.67
C TRP A 253 -14.51 -2.89 -6.87
N ASP A 254 -14.94 -3.12 -8.13
CA ASP A 254 -16.31 -3.57 -8.47
C ASP A 254 -16.51 -5.02 -8.01
N ASN A 255 -17.62 -5.30 -7.32
CA ASN A 255 -17.91 -6.59 -6.71
C ASN A 255 -18.21 -7.74 -7.70
N GLY A 256 -18.34 -7.46 -9.00
CA GLY A 256 -18.67 -8.44 -10.03
C GLY A 256 -20.08 -9.02 -9.93
N ASP A 257 -20.99 -8.38 -9.18
CA ASP A 257 -22.40 -8.77 -9.13
C ASP A 257 -23.26 -7.82 -10.00
N PRO A 258 -23.57 -8.18 -11.26
CA PRO A 258 -24.31 -7.28 -12.16
C PRO A 258 -25.73 -6.95 -11.67
N ALA A 259 -26.31 -7.76 -10.77
CA ALA A 259 -27.63 -7.50 -10.20
C ALA A 259 -27.58 -6.60 -8.95
N ASN A 260 -26.41 -6.45 -8.32
CA ASN A 260 -26.22 -5.70 -7.07
C ASN A 260 -24.87 -4.97 -7.09
N ARG A 261 -24.61 -4.20 -8.15
CA ARG A 261 -23.28 -3.62 -8.44
C ARG A 261 -22.83 -2.64 -7.37
N GLN A 262 -21.79 -3.02 -6.61
CA GLN A 262 -21.16 -2.20 -5.59
C GLN A 262 -19.66 -2.04 -5.85
N VAL A 263 -19.10 -0.90 -5.46
CA VAL A 263 -17.68 -0.79 -5.16
C VAL A 263 -17.49 -1.17 -3.70
N LEU A 264 -16.56 -2.09 -3.45
CA LEU A 264 -16.01 -2.39 -2.14
C LEU A 264 -14.73 -1.60 -1.98
N MET A 265 -14.55 -0.90 -0.86
CA MET A 265 -13.33 -0.21 -0.48
C MET A 265 -12.77 -0.87 0.77
N ILE A 266 -11.58 -1.47 0.71
CA ILE A 266 -10.92 -2.02 1.90
C ILE A 266 -9.84 -1.06 2.39
N PHE A 267 -9.87 -0.77 3.68
CA PHE A 267 -8.96 0.15 4.37
C PHE A 267 -7.94 -0.64 5.20
N GLY A 268 -6.79 -0.04 5.50
CA GLY A 268 -5.81 -0.60 6.41
C GLY A 268 -6.09 -0.22 7.85
N ASP A 269 -5.08 0.30 8.56
CA ASP A 269 -5.14 0.55 9.99
C ASP A 269 -6.32 1.50 10.30
N THR A 270 -7.30 1.02 11.08
CA THR A 270 -8.58 1.69 11.31
C THR A 270 -8.80 1.97 12.81
N PHE A 271 -8.87 3.25 13.20
CA PHE A 271 -9.00 3.70 14.60
C PHE A 271 -10.42 4.19 14.90
N GLY A 272 -10.88 4.01 16.14
CA GLY A 272 -12.22 4.43 16.60
C GLY A 272 -12.14 5.63 17.53
N TYR A 273 -12.91 5.62 18.61
CA TYR A 273 -12.73 6.61 19.68
C TYR A 273 -11.41 6.36 20.39
N CYS A 274 -10.50 7.33 20.30
CA CYS A 274 -9.12 7.17 20.74
C CYS A 274 -8.91 7.37 22.24
N ALA A 275 -9.88 7.99 22.93
CA ALA A 275 -9.97 8.02 24.38
C ALA A 275 -10.30 6.65 25.01
N VAL A 276 -10.64 5.63 24.20
CA VAL A 276 -10.82 4.24 24.63
C VAL A 276 -9.48 3.51 24.57
N ASP A 277 -9.21 2.61 25.52
CA ASP A 277 -8.00 1.78 25.51
C ASP A 277 -7.86 0.98 24.20
N GLY A 278 -6.61 0.79 23.76
CA GLY A 278 -6.29 0.25 22.43
C GLY A 278 -6.81 1.08 21.24
N HIS A 279 -7.36 2.28 21.47
CA HIS A 279 -7.92 3.20 20.47
C HIS A 279 -8.98 2.57 19.53
N GLN A 280 -9.60 1.48 19.97
CA GLN A 280 -10.47 0.61 19.18
C GLN A 280 -9.86 0.15 17.84
N TRP A 281 -8.53 -0.02 17.78
CA TRP A 281 -7.81 -0.30 16.55
C TRP A 281 -8.20 -1.65 15.90
N ARG A 282 -8.28 -1.64 14.57
CA ARG A 282 -8.46 -2.81 13.71
C ARG A 282 -7.45 -2.72 12.56
N TYR A 283 -6.84 -3.83 12.17
CA TYR A 283 -5.88 -3.90 11.04
C TYR A 283 -6.46 -3.50 9.67
N ASN A 284 -7.77 -3.67 9.51
CA ASN A 284 -8.50 -3.42 8.28
C ASN A 284 -10.00 -3.30 8.55
N THR A 285 -10.69 -2.50 7.74
CA THR A 285 -12.16 -2.39 7.68
C THR A 285 -12.60 -2.23 6.22
N LEU A 286 -13.91 -2.25 5.94
CA LEU A 286 -14.43 -2.15 4.56
C LEU A 286 -15.72 -1.35 4.49
N PHE A 287 -15.83 -0.53 3.45
CA PHE A 287 -17.07 0.10 3.03
C PHE A 287 -17.56 -0.46 1.70
N ARG A 288 -18.87 -0.31 1.46
CA ARG A 288 -19.53 -0.59 0.18
C ARG A 288 -20.31 0.62 -0.26
N SER A 289 -20.21 0.96 -1.54
CA SER A 289 -21.01 2.02 -2.15
C SER A 289 -21.69 1.53 -3.42
N GLN A 290 -22.88 2.07 -3.68
CA GLN A 290 -23.58 1.99 -4.97
C GLN A 290 -23.52 3.32 -5.73
N ASP A 291 -22.77 4.30 -5.22
CA ASP A 291 -22.74 5.66 -5.75
C ASP A 291 -22.14 5.71 -7.16
N ARG A 292 -22.69 6.59 -7.99
CA ARG A 292 -22.30 6.80 -9.39
C ARG A 292 -21.94 8.26 -9.67
N ASP A 293 -22.33 9.20 -8.82
CA ASP A 293 -21.98 10.62 -8.97
C ASP A 293 -20.77 10.97 -8.09
N LEU A 294 -19.60 10.56 -8.57
CA LEU A 294 -18.34 10.76 -7.86
C LEU A 294 -17.96 12.24 -7.73
N GLY A 295 -18.63 13.15 -8.44
CA GLY A 295 -18.41 14.59 -8.34
C GLY A 295 -18.81 15.19 -6.99
N ASN A 296 -19.65 14.50 -6.21
CA ASN A 296 -20.04 14.90 -4.85
C ASN A 296 -19.43 14.03 -3.74
N GLY A 297 -18.59 13.05 -4.08
CA GLY A 297 -17.91 12.16 -3.14
C GLY A 297 -18.22 10.67 -3.36
N VAL A 298 -18.31 9.91 -2.25
CA VAL A 298 -18.72 8.50 -2.28
C VAL A 298 -19.67 8.24 -1.11
N HIS A 299 -20.98 8.18 -1.36
CA HIS A 299 -21.93 7.87 -0.30
C HIS A 299 -21.83 6.40 0.15
N VAL A 300 -21.70 6.19 1.46
CA VAL A 300 -21.70 4.87 2.11
C VAL A 300 -22.96 4.73 2.97
N THR A 301 -23.81 3.75 2.66
CA THR A 301 -25.04 3.46 3.40
C THR A 301 -24.73 2.83 4.77
N SER A 302 -25.72 2.74 5.67
CA SER A 302 -25.49 2.16 7.00
C SER A 302 -25.09 0.67 6.93
N GLY A 303 -24.26 0.23 7.86
CA GLY A 303 -23.76 -1.16 7.93
C GLY A 303 -24.70 -2.10 8.70
N ASP A 304 -24.75 -3.36 8.26
CA ASP A 304 -25.61 -4.41 8.82
C ASP A 304 -24.84 -5.75 8.83
N ALA A 305 -24.96 -6.49 9.94
CA ALA A 305 -24.30 -7.78 10.12
C ALA A 305 -24.93 -8.89 9.25
N SER A 306 -26.24 -8.77 8.96
CA SER A 306 -27.04 -9.73 8.19
C SER A 306 -27.07 -9.42 6.68
N ASN A 307 -27.26 -8.16 6.30
CA ASN A 307 -27.27 -7.75 4.89
C ASN A 307 -25.84 -7.60 4.33
N ARG A 308 -25.43 -8.56 3.49
CA ARG A 308 -24.12 -8.54 2.79
C ARG A 308 -23.94 -7.42 1.76
N TYR A 309 -24.99 -6.68 1.42
CA TYR A 309 -24.95 -5.51 0.53
C TYR A 309 -25.12 -4.19 1.30
N SER A 310 -25.10 -4.21 2.64
CA SER A 310 -25.04 -2.99 3.46
C SER A 310 -23.71 -2.24 3.29
N GLY A 311 -23.66 -0.96 3.66
CA GLY A 311 -22.49 -0.12 3.40
C GLY A 311 -21.24 -0.46 4.23
N SER A 312 -21.33 -1.33 5.24
CA SER A 312 -20.14 -1.90 5.90
C SER A 312 -20.46 -3.24 6.58
N PRO A 313 -19.53 -4.23 6.58
CA PRO A 313 -19.60 -5.37 7.48
C PRO A 313 -19.37 -4.90 8.92
N VAL A 314 -20.42 -4.95 9.74
CA VAL A 314 -20.37 -4.52 11.16
C VAL A 314 -20.31 -5.70 12.13
N ARG A 315 -19.77 -5.45 13.34
CA ARG A 315 -19.87 -6.38 14.50
C ARG A 315 -21.24 -6.20 15.18
N GLN A 316 -21.69 -4.95 15.26
CA GLN A 316 -22.96 -4.48 15.80
C GLN A 316 -23.27 -3.11 15.17
N PRO A 317 -24.52 -2.59 15.21
CA PRO A 317 -24.85 -1.27 14.68
C PRO A 317 -23.87 -0.19 15.18
N GLY A 318 -23.42 0.68 14.29
CA GLY A 318 -22.44 1.72 14.60
C GLY A 318 -20.96 1.29 14.64
N PHE A 319 -20.62 0.01 14.43
CA PHE A 319 -19.22 -0.46 14.57
C PHE A 319 -18.77 -1.47 13.50
N SER A 320 -17.96 -1.00 12.54
CA SER A 320 -17.33 -1.83 11.50
C SER A 320 -16.34 -2.84 12.11
N LYS A 321 -16.38 -4.08 11.60
CA LYS A 321 -15.54 -5.18 12.10
C LYS A 321 -14.23 -5.34 11.31
N GLN A 322 -13.20 -5.86 11.98
CA GLN A 322 -12.01 -6.38 11.33
C GLN A 322 -12.36 -7.59 10.44
N LEU A 323 -11.73 -7.70 9.28
CA LEU A 323 -12.07 -8.69 8.26
C LEU A 323 -11.00 -9.76 8.09
N ILE A 324 -9.78 -9.33 7.75
CA ILE A 324 -8.62 -10.19 7.59
C ILE A 324 -7.86 -10.18 8.92
N ASN A 325 -7.99 -11.27 9.66
CA ASN A 325 -7.34 -11.45 10.96
C ASN A 325 -5.94 -12.05 10.81
N SER A 326 -5.12 -11.94 11.86
CA SER A 326 -3.89 -12.71 11.97
C SER A 326 -4.17 -14.22 11.82
N ILE A 327 -3.42 -14.89 10.95
CA ILE A 327 -3.42 -16.35 10.84
C ILE A 327 -2.47 -17.02 11.85
N LYS A 328 -1.76 -16.25 12.69
CA LYS A 328 -0.72 -16.73 13.64
C LYS A 328 0.37 -17.55 12.95
N TRP A 329 0.89 -17.04 11.82
CA TRP A 329 2.01 -17.64 11.09
C TRP A 329 3.35 -16.97 11.36
N ALA A 330 3.36 -15.69 11.77
CA ALA A 330 4.53 -15.05 12.37
C ALA A 330 4.53 -15.23 13.91
N ARG A 331 5.68 -14.95 14.55
CA ARG A 331 5.76 -14.77 16.01
C ARG A 331 5.30 -13.37 16.40
N ASP A 332 5.82 -12.37 15.69
CA ASP A 332 5.56 -10.95 15.88
C ASP A 332 4.88 -10.40 14.62
N GLU A 333 3.73 -9.74 14.80
CA GLU A 333 2.88 -9.25 13.71
C GLU A 333 2.25 -7.91 14.13
N THR A 334 2.66 -6.83 13.46
CA THR A 334 2.30 -5.44 13.82
C THR A 334 1.29 -4.80 12.85
N GLY A 335 0.73 -5.57 11.94
CA GLY A 335 -0.26 -5.14 10.96
C GLY A 335 -0.68 -6.26 10.00
N ILE A 336 -1.95 -6.29 9.60
CA ILE A 336 -2.48 -7.10 8.49
C ILE A 336 -3.12 -6.14 7.48
N ILE A 337 -2.28 -5.60 6.60
CA ILE A 337 -2.60 -4.46 5.75
C ILE A 337 -2.98 -4.94 4.34
N PRO A 338 -4.17 -4.61 3.81
CA PRO A 338 -4.53 -4.93 2.43
C PRO A 338 -3.73 -4.05 1.45
N THR A 339 -3.47 -4.55 0.24
CA THR A 339 -2.71 -3.79 -0.80
C THR A 339 -3.44 -3.76 -2.14
N ALA A 340 -4.22 -4.80 -2.47
CA ALA A 340 -5.03 -4.87 -3.68
C ALA A 340 -6.37 -5.55 -3.39
N GLY A 341 -7.44 -5.15 -4.09
CA GLY A 341 -8.73 -5.84 -4.10
C GLY A 341 -9.22 -6.06 -5.54
N ILE A 342 -9.88 -7.20 -5.81
CA ILE A 342 -10.50 -7.49 -7.11
C ILE A 342 -11.60 -8.56 -6.98
N ALA A 343 -12.62 -8.50 -7.84
CA ALA A 343 -13.59 -9.58 -8.00
C ALA A 343 -13.30 -10.45 -9.23
N VAL A 344 -13.42 -11.78 -9.09
CA VAL A 344 -13.54 -12.71 -10.22
C VAL A 344 -14.87 -13.45 -10.13
N GLY A 345 -15.74 -13.25 -11.13
CA GLY A 345 -17.18 -13.42 -10.92
C GLY A 345 -17.63 -12.62 -9.69
N LYS A 346 -18.45 -13.23 -8.84
CA LYS A 346 -18.87 -12.65 -7.54
C LYS A 346 -17.92 -12.98 -6.37
N THR A 347 -16.77 -13.61 -6.62
CA THR A 347 -15.79 -13.96 -5.57
C THR A 347 -14.77 -12.83 -5.43
N GLN A 348 -14.61 -12.30 -4.22
CA GLN A 348 -13.72 -11.19 -3.90
C GLN A 348 -12.36 -11.74 -3.46
N TYR A 349 -11.28 -11.14 -3.94
CA TYR A 349 -9.90 -11.48 -3.60
C TYR A 349 -9.19 -10.21 -3.13
N VAL A 350 -8.48 -10.28 -2.00
CA VAL A 350 -7.64 -9.20 -1.48
C VAL A 350 -6.23 -9.72 -1.29
N ASN A 351 -5.24 -9.04 -1.88
CA ASN A 351 -3.85 -9.22 -1.49
C ASN A 351 -3.60 -8.44 -0.20
N PHE A 352 -2.92 -9.05 0.77
CA PHE A 352 -2.54 -8.39 2.02
C PHE A 352 -1.08 -8.69 2.39
N MET A 353 -0.53 -7.89 3.29
CA MET A 353 0.79 -8.08 3.88
C MET A 353 0.69 -8.17 5.41
N SER A 354 1.45 -9.11 5.98
CA SER A 354 1.73 -9.16 7.41
C SER A 354 2.97 -8.33 7.70
N ILE A 355 2.85 -7.30 8.53
CA ILE A 355 3.97 -6.44 8.93
C ILE A 355 4.72 -7.11 10.09
N ARG A 356 6.06 -7.17 9.99
CA ARG A 356 6.96 -7.53 11.10
C ARG A 356 7.34 -6.30 11.92
N ASN A 357 7.88 -5.30 11.24
CA ASN A 357 8.39 -4.10 11.87
C ASN A 357 8.28 -2.89 10.95
N TRP A 358 7.82 -1.77 11.51
CA TRP A 358 7.81 -0.45 10.88
C TRP A 358 9.20 0.19 11.01
N GLY A 359 9.78 0.66 9.90
CA GLY A 359 11.10 1.27 9.84
C GLY A 359 11.05 2.79 10.00
N ARG A 360 11.88 3.50 9.23
CA ARG A 360 11.77 4.97 9.06
C ARG A 360 10.59 5.31 8.15
N ASP A 361 10.20 6.58 8.10
CA ASP A 361 9.12 7.10 7.25
C ASP A 361 9.21 6.61 5.78
N GLY A 362 8.32 5.68 5.40
CA GLY A 362 8.26 5.03 4.07
C GLY A 362 8.91 3.64 3.99
N GLU A 363 9.49 3.14 5.08
CA GLU A 363 10.19 1.85 5.18
C GLU A 363 9.43 0.90 6.15
N TRP A 364 9.26 -0.35 5.76
CA TRP A 364 8.82 -1.42 6.67
C TRP A 364 9.33 -2.79 6.20
N THR A 365 9.23 -3.77 7.09
CA THR A 365 9.51 -5.18 6.77
C THR A 365 8.25 -6.00 6.99
N THR A 366 7.94 -6.89 6.05
CA THR A 366 6.84 -7.85 6.17
C THR A 366 7.34 -9.19 6.69
N ASN A 367 6.46 -9.99 7.29
CA ASN A 367 6.70 -11.41 7.48
C ASN A 367 6.41 -12.19 6.19
N TYR A 368 5.28 -11.88 5.56
CA TYR A 368 4.77 -12.54 4.36
C TYR A 368 3.69 -11.67 3.72
N SER A 369 3.38 -11.96 2.46
CA SER A 369 2.13 -11.55 1.81
C SER A 369 1.24 -12.77 1.56
N GLY A 370 -0.05 -12.55 1.34
CA GLY A 370 -1.05 -13.59 1.15
C GLY A 370 -2.31 -13.08 0.43
N ILE A 371 -3.19 -14.01 0.05
CA ILE A 371 -4.48 -13.70 -0.56
C ILE A 371 -5.61 -14.15 0.38
N ALA A 372 -6.46 -13.19 0.75
CA ALA A 372 -7.73 -13.40 1.43
C ALA A 372 -8.88 -13.43 0.42
N VAL A 373 -9.91 -14.23 0.70
CA VAL A 373 -11.03 -14.46 -0.22
C VAL A 373 -12.37 -14.38 0.51
N SER A 374 -13.34 -13.72 -0.12
CA SER A 374 -14.75 -13.66 0.30
C SER A 374 -15.66 -14.18 -0.82
N LYS A 375 -16.70 -14.93 -0.45
CA LYS A 375 -17.77 -15.40 -1.36
C LYS A 375 -19.12 -14.72 -1.09
N ASP A 376 -19.15 -13.77 -0.16
CA ASP A 376 -20.35 -13.15 0.40
C ASP A 376 -20.26 -11.61 0.33
N ASN A 377 -19.78 -11.08 -0.80
CA ASN A 377 -19.66 -9.64 -1.05
C ASN A 377 -18.82 -8.91 0.02
N GLY A 378 -17.77 -9.55 0.53
CA GLY A 378 -16.87 -9.00 1.55
C GLY A 378 -17.36 -9.09 3.01
N GLN A 379 -18.44 -9.83 3.30
CA GLN A 379 -19.01 -9.91 4.65
C GLN A 379 -18.21 -10.84 5.58
N THR A 380 -17.57 -11.89 5.05
CA THR A 380 -16.61 -12.75 5.75
C THR A 380 -15.43 -13.11 4.83
N TRP A 381 -14.26 -13.37 5.41
CA TRP A 381 -13.01 -13.59 4.68
C TRP A 381 -12.23 -14.80 5.21
N GLY A 382 -11.68 -15.60 4.29
CA GLY A 382 -10.76 -16.69 4.59
C GLY A 382 -9.44 -16.52 3.84
N VAL A 383 -8.32 -16.77 4.50
CA VAL A 383 -6.98 -16.70 3.90
C VAL A 383 -6.62 -18.04 3.26
N PHE A 384 -6.09 -18.04 2.03
CA PHE A 384 -5.62 -19.27 1.37
C PHE A 384 -4.17 -19.60 1.77
N PRO A 385 -3.89 -20.69 2.52
CA PRO A 385 -2.54 -20.98 3.03
C PRO A 385 -1.49 -21.17 1.93
N GLY A 386 -1.88 -21.71 0.77
CA GLY A 386 -0.99 -21.87 -0.40
C GLY A 386 -0.60 -20.57 -1.11
N THR A 387 -1.15 -19.43 -0.69
CA THR A 387 -0.80 -18.10 -1.23
C THR A 387 0.18 -17.32 -0.34
N ILE A 388 0.53 -17.89 0.83
CA ILE A 388 1.41 -17.25 1.81
C ILE A 388 2.86 -17.33 1.35
N ARG A 389 3.45 -16.17 1.06
CA ARG A 389 4.78 -16.01 0.48
C ARG A 389 5.67 -15.15 1.36
N ALA A 390 6.72 -15.74 1.93
CA ALA A 390 7.63 -15.03 2.82
C ALA A 390 8.44 -13.96 2.08
N SER A 391 8.79 -12.91 2.80
CA SER A 391 9.56 -11.73 2.33
C SER A 391 11.06 -11.92 2.22
N GLY A 392 11.61 -13.01 2.75
CA GLY A 392 13.05 -13.27 2.83
C GLY A 392 13.33 -14.59 3.58
N PRO A 393 14.59 -15.06 3.60
CA PRO A 393 14.96 -16.29 4.30
C PRO A 393 14.81 -16.14 5.84
N ASP A 394 15.16 -14.98 6.39
CA ASP A 394 15.05 -14.66 7.82
C ASP A 394 13.63 -14.36 8.29
N SER A 395 12.61 -14.77 7.51
CA SER A 395 11.22 -14.64 7.92
C SER A 395 10.82 -15.75 8.88
N GLY A 396 11.10 -15.52 10.17
CA GLY A 396 10.91 -16.41 11.32
C GLY A 396 9.46 -16.79 11.68
N GLY A 397 8.62 -16.99 10.67
CA GLY A 397 7.29 -17.58 10.76
C GLY A 397 7.20 -18.93 10.04
N LYS A 398 5.98 -19.36 9.73
CA LYS A 398 5.65 -20.62 9.02
C LYS A 398 5.67 -20.47 7.49
N ALA A 399 5.81 -19.25 6.97
CA ALA A 399 5.78 -18.96 5.55
C ALA A 399 7.05 -19.46 4.86
N ARG A 400 6.91 -20.18 3.74
CA ARG A 400 8.07 -20.60 2.94
C ARG A 400 8.63 -19.42 2.16
N PHE A 401 9.96 -19.27 2.19
CA PHE A 401 10.67 -18.40 1.25
C PHE A 401 10.92 -19.10 -0.09
N VAL A 402 10.78 -18.33 -1.17
CA VAL A 402 11.19 -18.65 -2.54
C VAL A 402 11.75 -17.34 -3.09
N PRO A 403 12.96 -17.32 -3.68
CA PRO A 403 13.54 -16.09 -4.26
C PRO A 403 12.58 -15.41 -5.23
N GLY A 404 12.59 -14.08 -5.26
CA GLY A 404 11.64 -13.23 -5.97
C GLY A 404 10.32 -12.97 -5.23
N ASN A 405 9.94 -13.73 -4.19
CA ASN A 405 8.73 -13.43 -3.40
C ASN A 405 8.82 -12.09 -2.65
N GLU A 406 10.04 -11.64 -2.34
CA GLU A 406 10.35 -10.32 -1.82
C GLU A 406 9.80 -9.20 -2.72
N ASN A 407 9.74 -9.40 -4.03
CA ASN A 407 9.25 -8.41 -5.01
C ASN A 407 7.73 -8.35 -5.13
N PHE A 408 6.99 -9.19 -4.40
CA PHE A 408 5.53 -9.28 -4.44
C PHE A 408 4.92 -9.22 -3.03
N GLN A 409 5.47 -8.40 -2.13
CA GLN A 409 4.98 -8.27 -0.75
C GLN A 409 3.82 -7.29 -0.64
N MET A 410 3.89 -6.18 -1.35
CA MET A 410 2.72 -5.38 -1.73
C MET A 410 2.38 -5.69 -3.19
N GLY A 411 1.32 -5.08 -3.71
CA GLY A 411 0.93 -5.24 -5.10
C GLY A 411 -0.42 -4.61 -5.40
N ALA A 412 -0.75 -4.54 -6.70
CA ALA A 412 -1.98 -4.00 -7.26
C ALA A 412 -2.55 -4.95 -8.33
N TYR A 413 -3.87 -5.12 -8.35
CA TYR A 413 -4.55 -6.01 -9.29
C TYR A 413 -5.09 -5.26 -10.51
N LEU A 414 -4.89 -5.85 -11.69
CA LEU A 414 -5.42 -5.36 -12.97
C LEU A 414 -6.13 -6.52 -13.67
N LYS A 415 -7.45 -6.42 -13.87
CA LYS A 415 -8.19 -7.37 -14.70
C LYS A 415 -8.04 -6.97 -16.17
N SER A 416 -7.74 -7.95 -17.02
CA SER A 416 -7.72 -7.80 -18.48
C SER A 416 -8.81 -8.65 -19.13
N ASN A 417 -9.14 -8.33 -20.38
CA ASN A 417 -10.10 -9.09 -21.20
C ASN A 417 -9.47 -10.35 -21.83
N ASP A 418 -8.15 -10.53 -21.71
CA ASP A 418 -7.41 -11.71 -22.20
C ASP A 418 -7.58 -12.99 -21.34
N GLY A 419 -8.44 -12.95 -20.33
CA GLY A 419 -8.69 -14.06 -19.41
C GLY A 419 -7.70 -14.19 -18.26
N TYR A 420 -6.71 -13.30 -18.14
CA TYR A 420 -5.80 -13.21 -17.01
C TYR A 420 -6.24 -12.15 -15.98
N LEU A 421 -5.82 -12.39 -14.74
CA LEU A 421 -5.63 -11.36 -13.73
C LEU A 421 -4.14 -11.03 -13.71
N TYR A 422 -3.80 -9.76 -13.89
CA TYR A 422 -2.45 -9.24 -13.69
C TYR A 422 -2.29 -8.78 -12.24
N SER A 423 -1.11 -9.02 -11.68
CA SER A 423 -0.73 -8.62 -10.33
C SER A 423 0.62 -7.91 -10.43
N PHE A 424 0.59 -6.60 -10.32
CA PHE A 424 1.79 -5.83 -10.02
C PHE A 424 2.21 -6.18 -8.59
N GLY A 425 3.51 -6.18 -8.31
CA GLY A 425 4.08 -6.41 -7.00
C GLY A 425 5.19 -5.41 -6.71
N THR A 426 5.36 -5.06 -5.44
CA THR A 426 6.55 -4.33 -4.97
C THR A 426 7.14 -5.02 -3.74
N PRO A 427 8.44 -4.76 -3.45
CA PRO A 427 9.02 -4.93 -2.12
C PRO A 427 8.23 -4.20 -1.01
N PRO A 428 8.45 -4.57 0.26
CA PRO A 428 7.98 -3.79 1.41
C PRO A 428 8.51 -2.35 1.41
N GLY A 429 7.68 -1.41 1.86
CA GLY A 429 7.99 0.02 1.83
C GLY A 429 7.78 0.67 0.46
N ARG A 430 8.06 1.97 0.37
CA ARG A 430 7.85 2.79 -0.84
C ARG A 430 9.11 2.97 -1.71
N GLY A 431 10.19 2.23 -1.38
CA GLY A 431 11.49 2.35 -2.02
C GLY A 431 11.71 1.46 -3.25
N GLY A 432 10.86 0.45 -3.47
CA GLY A 432 11.07 -0.59 -4.47
C GLY A 432 10.63 -0.21 -5.89
N SER A 433 11.01 -1.04 -6.86
CA SER A 433 10.43 -1.05 -8.22
C SER A 433 9.16 -1.90 -8.25
N ALA A 434 8.30 -1.68 -9.26
CA ALA A 434 7.16 -2.57 -9.53
C ALA A 434 7.55 -3.69 -10.51
N TYR A 435 7.17 -4.90 -10.16
CA TYR A 435 7.33 -6.14 -10.91
C TYR A 435 5.96 -6.66 -11.35
N LEU A 436 5.90 -7.56 -12.33
CA LEU A 436 4.63 -8.04 -12.87
C LEU A 436 4.53 -9.58 -12.90
N ALA A 437 3.42 -10.07 -12.38
CA ALA A 437 2.95 -11.44 -12.57
C ALA A 437 1.53 -11.45 -13.17
N ARG A 438 1.11 -12.60 -13.70
CA ARG A 438 -0.28 -12.84 -14.12
C ARG A 438 -0.71 -14.27 -13.84
N VAL A 439 -2.01 -14.49 -13.72
CA VAL A 439 -2.62 -15.82 -13.53
C VAL A 439 -3.94 -15.91 -14.30
N PRO A 440 -4.31 -17.05 -14.92
CA PRO A 440 -5.64 -17.19 -15.51
C PRO A 440 -6.70 -16.99 -14.41
N GLN A 441 -7.76 -16.21 -14.66
CA GLN A 441 -8.66 -15.72 -13.58
C GLN A 441 -9.29 -16.82 -12.71
N ARG A 442 -9.41 -18.06 -13.21
CA ARG A 442 -9.90 -19.22 -12.43
C ARG A 442 -8.90 -19.79 -11.40
N PHE A 443 -7.66 -19.31 -11.36
CA PHE A 443 -6.56 -19.85 -10.55
C PHE A 443 -5.91 -18.83 -9.59
N VAL A 444 -6.56 -17.69 -9.30
CA VAL A 444 -6.04 -16.68 -8.35
C VAL A 444 -5.53 -17.24 -6.99
N PRO A 445 -6.18 -18.23 -6.34
CA PRO A 445 -5.66 -18.79 -5.08
C PRO A 445 -4.57 -19.88 -5.25
N ASP A 446 -4.06 -20.14 -6.46
CA ASP A 446 -3.02 -21.14 -6.75
C ASP A 446 -1.78 -20.48 -7.38
N LEU A 447 -0.79 -20.18 -6.53
CA LEU A 447 0.48 -19.57 -6.98
C LEU A 447 1.25 -20.44 -7.98
N THR A 448 1.01 -21.75 -8.06
CA THR A 448 1.69 -22.61 -9.04
C THR A 448 1.25 -22.37 -10.49
N LYS A 449 0.18 -21.56 -10.69
CA LYS A 449 -0.34 -21.16 -12.00
C LYS A 449 0.05 -19.74 -12.39
N TYR A 450 0.79 -19.03 -11.54
CA TYR A 450 1.28 -17.68 -11.84
C TYR A 450 2.43 -17.74 -12.86
N GLN A 451 2.45 -16.76 -13.75
CA GLN A 451 3.52 -16.49 -14.70
C GLN A 451 4.12 -15.12 -14.39
N TYR A 452 5.44 -15.00 -14.46
CA TYR A 452 6.19 -13.81 -14.08
C TYR A 452 6.82 -13.19 -15.33
N TRP A 453 6.76 -11.86 -15.46
CA TRP A 453 7.29 -11.17 -16.63
C TRP A 453 8.81 -10.99 -16.52
N ASN A 454 9.54 -11.56 -17.47
CA ASN A 454 10.96 -11.30 -17.65
C ASN A 454 11.17 -10.42 -18.89
N GLY A 455 11.63 -9.19 -18.69
CA GLY A 455 11.86 -8.22 -19.76
C GLY A 455 13.05 -8.56 -20.65
N ASP A 456 14.12 -9.15 -20.09
CA ASP A 456 15.35 -9.46 -20.83
C ASP A 456 15.12 -10.49 -21.94
N SER A 457 14.26 -11.48 -21.68
CA SER A 457 13.77 -12.48 -22.63
C SER A 457 12.42 -12.13 -23.27
N ASN A 458 11.83 -10.99 -22.91
CA ASN A 458 10.51 -10.52 -23.35
C ASN A 458 9.41 -11.61 -23.21
N SER A 459 9.38 -12.33 -22.08
CA SER A 459 8.60 -13.56 -21.93
C SER A 459 7.93 -13.77 -20.56
N TRP A 460 6.93 -14.66 -20.54
CA TRP A 460 6.17 -15.05 -19.34
C TRP A 460 6.69 -16.37 -18.78
N VAL A 461 7.43 -16.31 -17.68
CA VAL A 461 8.08 -17.48 -17.06
C VAL A 461 7.15 -18.12 -16.01
N PRO A 462 6.73 -19.39 -16.15
CA PRO A 462 5.77 -20.01 -15.24
C PRO A 462 6.40 -20.39 -13.89
N ASN A 463 5.67 -20.14 -12.79
CA ASN A 463 5.99 -20.57 -11.43
C ASN A 463 7.43 -20.23 -10.96
N LYS A 464 7.98 -19.10 -11.44
CA LYS A 464 9.35 -18.67 -11.16
C LYS A 464 9.42 -17.17 -10.78
N PRO A 465 9.16 -16.79 -9.52
CA PRO A 465 9.14 -15.40 -9.10
C PRO A 465 10.50 -14.67 -9.23
N ASP A 466 11.63 -15.37 -9.11
CA ASP A 466 12.98 -14.81 -9.31
C ASP A 466 13.32 -14.50 -10.78
N ALA A 467 12.47 -14.89 -11.73
CA ALA A 467 12.61 -14.45 -13.12
C ALA A 467 11.99 -13.06 -13.39
N ALA A 468 11.23 -12.50 -12.44
CA ALA A 468 10.55 -11.22 -12.63
C ALA A 468 11.54 -10.05 -12.72
N THR A 469 11.50 -9.29 -13.80
CA THR A 469 12.23 -8.00 -13.92
C THR A 469 11.32 -6.83 -13.54
N PRO A 470 11.88 -5.66 -13.16
CA PRO A 470 11.10 -4.44 -13.04
C PRO A 470 10.34 -4.11 -14.34
N VAL A 471 9.08 -3.67 -14.22
CA VAL A 471 8.28 -3.08 -15.31
C VAL A 471 8.08 -1.58 -15.13
N ILE A 472 8.05 -1.09 -13.89
CA ILE A 472 8.13 0.34 -13.55
C ILE A 472 9.31 0.52 -12.58
N PRO A 473 10.30 1.38 -12.89
CA PRO A 473 11.44 1.60 -12.01
C PRO A 473 11.01 2.32 -10.73
N GLY A 474 11.60 1.93 -9.60
CA GLY A 474 11.38 2.56 -8.30
C GLY A 474 11.94 4.00 -8.20
N PRO A 475 11.53 4.76 -7.16
CA PRO A 475 10.67 4.33 -6.05
C PRO A 475 9.18 4.34 -6.40
N VAL A 476 8.50 3.21 -6.18
CA VAL A 476 7.05 3.04 -6.32
C VAL A 476 6.46 2.74 -4.93
N GLY A 477 5.62 3.65 -4.45
CA GLY A 477 4.79 3.46 -3.25
C GLY A 477 3.57 2.57 -3.50
N GLU A 478 2.55 2.70 -2.63
CA GLU A 478 1.27 2.06 -2.87
C GLU A 478 0.67 2.55 -4.21
N MET A 479 0.18 1.61 -5.04
CA MET A 479 -0.15 1.87 -6.43
C MET A 479 -1.51 1.29 -6.83
N SER A 480 -2.10 1.83 -7.91
CA SER A 480 -3.25 1.24 -8.61
C SER A 480 -3.04 1.27 -10.13
N VAL A 481 -3.64 0.31 -10.86
CA VAL A 481 -3.51 0.19 -12.32
C VAL A 481 -4.83 -0.22 -12.96
N GLN A 482 -5.28 0.51 -13.99
CA GLN A 482 -6.49 0.17 -14.77
C GLN A 482 -6.33 0.56 -16.24
N TYR A 483 -7.24 0.11 -17.11
CA TYR A 483 -7.28 0.57 -18.51
C TYR A 483 -8.16 1.83 -18.62
N ASN A 484 -7.62 2.93 -19.17
CA ASN A 484 -8.37 4.15 -19.40
C ASN A 484 -8.88 4.20 -20.86
N THR A 485 -10.19 4.39 -21.05
CA THR A 485 -10.83 4.35 -22.37
C THR A 485 -10.62 5.60 -23.23
N TYR A 486 -10.25 6.74 -22.66
CA TYR A 486 -9.93 7.96 -23.42
C TYR A 486 -8.49 7.91 -23.95
N LEU A 487 -7.52 7.65 -23.06
CA LEU A 487 -6.10 7.47 -23.39
C LEU A 487 -5.84 6.21 -24.23
N LYS A 488 -6.80 5.28 -24.26
CA LYS A 488 -6.71 3.94 -24.88
C LYS A 488 -5.47 3.14 -24.45
N GLN A 489 -5.02 3.38 -23.21
CA GLN A 489 -3.82 2.84 -22.60
C GLN A 489 -4.10 2.39 -21.17
N TYR A 490 -3.25 1.50 -20.65
CA TYR A 490 -3.18 1.24 -19.21
C TYR A 490 -2.64 2.47 -18.51
N LEU A 491 -3.30 2.91 -17.46
CA LEU A 491 -2.93 3.99 -16.57
C LEU A 491 -2.50 3.38 -15.22
N ALA A 492 -1.37 3.81 -14.68
CA ALA A 492 -0.92 3.48 -13.34
C ALA A 492 -0.77 4.77 -12.53
N LEU A 493 -1.31 4.79 -11.30
CA LEU A 493 -1.06 5.84 -10.31
C LEU A 493 -0.28 5.26 -9.13
N TYR A 494 0.68 6.01 -8.61
CA TYR A 494 1.42 5.69 -7.37
C TYR A 494 2.03 6.97 -6.76
N THR A 495 2.54 6.88 -5.53
CA THR A 495 3.42 7.92 -4.97
C THR A 495 4.88 7.60 -5.22
N ASN A 496 5.63 8.53 -5.80
CA ASN A 496 7.06 8.37 -6.07
C ASN A 496 7.93 8.65 -4.83
N GLY A 497 9.26 8.67 -4.99
CA GLY A 497 10.22 8.91 -3.91
C GLY A 497 10.12 10.27 -3.19
N MET A 498 9.39 11.24 -3.73
CA MET A 498 9.07 12.53 -3.09
C MET A 498 7.69 12.52 -2.39
N ASN A 499 6.94 11.42 -2.49
CA ASN A 499 5.50 11.32 -2.20
C ASN A 499 4.63 12.26 -3.06
N ASP A 500 5.11 12.67 -4.24
CA ASP A 500 4.25 13.27 -5.26
C ASP A 500 3.40 12.15 -5.90
N VAL A 501 2.10 12.40 -6.13
CA VAL A 501 1.24 11.46 -6.88
C VAL A 501 1.54 11.60 -8.36
N VAL A 502 1.98 10.51 -8.97
CA VAL A 502 2.39 10.46 -10.37
C VAL A 502 1.58 9.43 -11.14
N ALA A 503 1.36 9.74 -12.40
CA ALA A 503 0.76 8.88 -13.40
C ALA A 503 1.82 8.39 -14.40
N ARG A 504 1.65 7.15 -14.88
CA ARG A 504 2.29 6.64 -16.10
C ARG A 504 1.26 5.94 -16.98
N THR A 505 1.50 5.90 -18.29
CA THR A 505 0.72 5.04 -19.20
C THR A 505 1.55 4.01 -19.93
N ALA A 506 0.90 2.95 -20.42
CA ALA A 506 1.49 1.91 -21.26
C ALA A 506 0.48 1.29 -22.25
N PRO A 507 0.93 0.78 -23.41
CA PRO A 507 0.07 0.06 -24.34
C PRO A 507 -0.27 -1.37 -23.87
N ALA A 508 0.51 -1.95 -22.96
CA ALA A 508 0.30 -3.28 -22.38
C ALA A 508 0.68 -3.28 -20.88
N PRO A 509 0.19 -4.22 -20.05
CA PRO A 509 0.48 -4.25 -18.61
C PRO A 509 1.98 -4.30 -18.28
N GLN A 510 2.77 -5.00 -19.09
CA GLN A 510 4.22 -5.11 -18.96
C GLN A 510 5.00 -3.89 -19.47
N GLY A 511 4.32 -2.85 -19.96
CA GLY A 511 4.94 -1.67 -20.56
C GLY A 511 5.03 -1.72 -22.10
N PRO A 512 5.93 -0.92 -22.71
CA PRO A 512 6.78 0.06 -22.06
C PRO A 512 5.95 1.15 -21.38
N TRP A 513 6.34 1.52 -20.15
CA TRP A 513 5.68 2.56 -19.37
C TRP A 513 6.29 3.95 -19.67
N SER A 514 5.45 4.98 -19.68
CA SER A 514 5.86 6.37 -19.91
C SER A 514 6.79 6.90 -18.80
N ALA A 515 7.34 8.11 -19.02
CA ALA A 515 7.85 8.93 -17.92
C ALA A 515 6.71 9.30 -16.93
N GLU A 516 7.09 9.76 -15.74
CA GLU A 516 6.13 10.23 -14.72
C GLU A 516 5.51 11.57 -15.13
N GLN A 517 4.18 11.62 -15.14
CA GLN A 517 3.42 12.87 -15.14
C GLN A 517 2.89 13.10 -13.72
N MET A 518 3.30 14.18 -13.06
CA MET A 518 2.78 14.54 -11.75
C MET A 518 1.32 15.01 -11.85
N LEU A 519 0.46 14.50 -10.96
CA LEU A 519 -0.95 14.88 -10.83
C LEU A 519 -1.25 15.67 -9.55
N VAL A 520 -0.54 15.38 -8.46
CA VAL A 520 -0.60 16.12 -7.19
C VAL A 520 0.80 16.19 -6.61
N SER A 521 1.31 17.39 -6.31
CA SER A 521 2.53 17.48 -5.53
C SER A 521 2.28 17.31 -4.03
N SER A 522 3.17 16.58 -3.38
CA SER A 522 3.40 16.57 -1.93
C SER A 522 3.43 17.98 -1.30
N TRP A 523 3.81 19.01 -2.06
CA TRP A 523 3.88 20.41 -1.59
C TRP A 523 2.53 21.15 -1.67
N GLN A 524 1.58 20.66 -2.47
CA GLN A 524 0.19 21.14 -2.47
C GLN A 524 -0.64 20.48 -1.34
N MET A 525 -0.22 19.30 -0.88
CA MET A 525 -0.79 18.60 0.28
C MET A 525 0.31 18.19 1.28
N PRO A 526 0.96 19.17 1.96
CA PRO A 526 2.12 18.91 2.81
C PRO A 526 1.84 18.05 4.05
N GLY A 527 0.57 17.74 4.33
CA GLY A 527 0.15 16.77 5.34
C GLY A 527 0.54 15.32 5.06
N GLY A 528 1.14 15.01 3.90
CA GLY A 528 1.69 13.70 3.56
C GLY A 528 0.68 12.80 2.85
N ILE A 529 0.70 12.82 1.53
CA ILE A 529 -0.17 12.01 0.67
C ILE A 529 0.46 10.66 0.32
N TYR A 530 -0.37 9.62 0.21
CA TYR A 530 0.04 8.26 -0.19
C TYR A 530 -1.16 7.43 -0.67
N ALA A 531 -0.88 6.31 -1.34
CA ALA A 531 -1.88 5.38 -1.86
C ALA A 531 -2.97 6.00 -2.76
N PRO A 532 -2.62 6.51 -3.96
CA PRO A 532 -3.60 6.86 -4.99
C PRO A 532 -4.25 5.60 -5.59
N MET A 533 -5.49 5.33 -5.20
CA MET A 533 -6.25 4.13 -5.52
C MET A 533 -7.43 4.44 -6.45
N MET A 534 -7.25 4.25 -7.77
CA MET A 534 -8.24 4.57 -8.79
C MET A 534 -9.58 3.84 -8.60
N HIS A 535 -10.67 4.59 -8.70
CA HIS A 535 -12.02 4.08 -8.54
C HIS A 535 -12.43 3.23 -9.76
N PRO A 536 -12.92 1.99 -9.59
CA PRO A 536 -13.09 1.00 -10.67
C PRO A 536 -14.19 1.34 -11.70
N TRP A 537 -14.97 2.40 -11.45
CA TRP A 537 -15.98 2.93 -12.38
C TRP A 537 -15.55 4.24 -13.05
N SER A 538 -14.38 4.77 -12.69
CA SER A 538 -13.80 5.94 -13.34
C SER A 538 -12.99 5.51 -14.57
N THR A 539 -13.33 6.11 -15.71
CA THR A 539 -12.63 5.96 -16.99
C THR A 539 -13.10 7.10 -17.92
N GLY A 540 -12.51 7.22 -19.11
CA GLY A 540 -12.70 8.40 -19.96
C GLY A 540 -11.76 9.54 -19.54
N LYS A 541 -12.22 10.80 -19.67
CA LYS A 541 -11.42 11.96 -19.22
C LYS A 541 -11.35 12.09 -17.69
N ASP A 542 -12.33 11.55 -16.97
CA ASP A 542 -12.48 11.72 -15.52
C ASP A 542 -11.84 10.58 -14.73
N VAL A 543 -10.68 10.85 -14.13
CA VAL A 543 -9.91 9.93 -13.30
C VAL A 543 -10.15 10.23 -11.81
N TYR A 544 -11.07 9.49 -11.19
CA TYR A 544 -11.33 9.55 -9.75
C TYR A 544 -10.49 8.51 -9.01
N PHE A 545 -9.89 8.89 -7.89
CA PHE A 545 -9.08 8.00 -7.06
C PHE A 545 -9.15 8.36 -5.58
N ASN A 546 -9.17 7.34 -4.72
CA ASN A 546 -8.99 7.54 -3.29
C ASN A 546 -7.52 7.91 -3.02
N LEU A 547 -7.26 8.82 -2.08
CA LEU A 547 -5.92 9.23 -1.67
C LEU A 547 -5.86 9.38 -0.14
N SER A 548 -4.86 8.77 0.50
CA SER A 548 -4.69 8.84 1.95
C SER A 548 -3.90 10.08 2.34
N LEU A 549 -4.36 10.83 3.35
CA LEU A 549 -3.62 11.94 3.96
C LEU A 549 -3.17 11.57 5.38
N TRP A 550 -1.87 11.66 5.64
CA TRP A 550 -1.30 11.33 6.95
C TRP A 550 -1.72 12.32 8.05
N SER A 551 -1.74 13.63 7.78
CA SER A 551 -2.06 14.64 8.81
C SER A 551 -3.49 14.53 9.38
N ALA A 552 -4.45 14.14 8.56
CA ALA A 552 -5.83 13.84 8.98
C ALA A 552 -6.04 12.37 9.39
N TYR A 553 -5.07 11.51 9.10
CA TYR A 553 -5.19 10.05 9.05
C TYR A 553 -6.51 9.55 8.43
N ASN A 554 -6.85 10.08 7.25
CA ASN A 554 -8.13 9.83 6.57
C ASN A 554 -7.97 9.80 5.04
N VAL A 555 -8.98 9.23 4.36
CA VAL A 555 -9.02 9.06 2.92
C VAL A 555 -9.91 10.12 2.26
N MET A 556 -9.36 10.73 1.21
CA MET A 556 -10.00 11.71 0.32
C MET A 556 -10.37 11.05 -1.00
N LEU A 557 -11.40 11.55 -1.67
CA LEU A 557 -11.66 11.32 -3.09
C LEU A 557 -11.05 12.46 -3.90
N MET A 558 -10.09 12.13 -4.76
CA MET A 558 -9.47 13.03 -5.72
C MET A 558 -10.12 12.85 -7.08
N HIS A 559 -10.18 13.93 -7.86
CA HIS A 559 -10.64 13.93 -9.25
C HIS A 559 -9.60 14.60 -10.14
N THR A 560 -9.11 13.89 -11.14
CA THR A 560 -8.25 14.43 -12.19
C THR A 560 -9.02 14.44 -13.51
N VAL A 561 -9.11 15.62 -14.15
CA VAL A 561 -9.63 15.78 -15.50
C VAL A 561 -8.46 15.74 -16.47
N LEU A 562 -8.50 14.78 -17.40
CA LEU A 562 -7.59 14.70 -18.55
C LEU A 562 -8.02 15.74 -19.62
N PRO A 563 -7.06 16.45 -20.25
CA PRO A 563 -7.33 17.46 -21.28
C PRO A 563 -8.10 16.87 -22.46
#